data_AF-A0A432HV69-F1
#
_entry.id   AF-A0A432HV69-F1
#
_cell.length_a   1.000
_cell.length_b   1.000
_cell.length_c   1.000
_cell.angle_alpha   90.00
_cell.angle_beta   90.00
_cell.angle_gamma   90.00
#
_symmetry.space_group_name_H-M   'P 1'
#
loop_
_entity.id
_entity.type
_entity.pdbx_description
1 polymer ?
#
loop_
_entity_poly.entity_id
_entity_poly.type
_entity_poly.pdbx_seq_one_letter_code
_entity_poly.pdbx_strand_id
1 'polypeptide(L)'
;MAAAQRRHGCAGVLWREEFESAYAVWWEKIPYSLGAYGRTPAPSLLAQLGKPDGRIDVGCAGASQRPAWIEGGIQAAWRTVDALHERAMRASPDRRG
;
A
#
# COMPACT_ATOMS: atom_id res chain seq x y z
N MET A 1 -0.51 19.67 59.31
CA MET A 1 0.68 19.67 58.44
C MET A 1 1.46 18.37 58.63
N ALA A 2 1.34 17.44 57.68
CA ALA A 2 2.35 16.46 57.31
C ALA A 2 1.90 15.91 55.95
N ALA A 3 2.75 16.07 54.94
CA ALA A 3 2.40 15.91 53.54
C ALA A 3 1.97 14.47 53.24
N ALA A 4 0.86 14.33 52.51
CA ALA A 4 0.48 13.09 51.86
C ALA A 4 1.61 12.70 50.90
N GLN A 5 2.33 11.64 51.25
CA GLN A 5 3.32 11.03 50.39
C GLN A 5 2.58 10.50 49.15
N ARG A 6 2.50 11.30 48.08
CA ARG A 6 2.14 10.81 46.76
C ARG A 6 3.20 9.79 46.39
N ARG A 7 2.87 8.51 46.58
CA ARG A 7 3.61 7.42 45.96
C ARG A 7 3.43 7.63 44.46
N HIS A 8 4.41 8.28 43.84
CA HIS A 8 4.59 8.24 42.40
C HIS A 8 4.97 6.79 42.06
N GLY A 9 3.95 5.95 42.04
CA GLY A 9 4.03 4.54 41.69
C GLY A 9 4.58 4.46 40.28
N CYS A 10 5.70 3.74 40.17
CA CYS A 10 6.27 3.23 38.94
C CYS A 10 5.19 2.96 37.88
N ALA A 11 5.35 3.54 36.70
CA ALA A 11 4.44 3.44 35.55
C ALA A 11 4.44 2.02 34.90
N GLY A 12 4.31 0.97 35.71
CA GLY A 12 4.34 -0.43 35.28
C GLY A 12 3.04 -1.21 35.51
N VAL A 13 2.01 -0.59 36.11
CA VAL A 13 0.75 -1.27 36.50
C VAL A 13 -0.42 -0.95 35.57
N LEU A 14 -0.40 0.20 34.89
CA LEU A 14 -1.54 0.68 34.07
C LEU A 14 -1.88 -0.25 32.91
N TRP A 15 -0.90 -0.82 32.21
CA TRP A 15 -1.18 -1.64 31.02
C TRP A 15 -1.91 -2.96 31.32
N ARG A 16 -1.77 -3.50 32.53
CA ARG A 16 -2.36 -4.80 32.87
C ARG A 16 -3.81 -4.67 33.33
N GLU A 17 -4.14 -3.54 33.95
CA GLU A 17 -5.48 -3.24 34.46
C GLU A 17 -6.38 -2.62 33.38
N GLU A 18 -5.81 -1.90 32.41
CA GLU A 18 -6.54 -1.21 31.32
C GLU A 18 -6.63 -2.03 30.01
N PHE A 19 -6.00 -3.21 29.96
CA PHE A 19 -6.02 -4.06 28.77
C PHE A 19 -7.36 -4.79 28.62
N GLU A 20 -8.15 -4.40 27.63
CA GLU A 20 -9.39 -5.09 27.27
C GLU A 20 -9.17 -6.15 26.20
N SER A 21 -8.49 -5.80 25.10
CA SER A 21 -8.24 -6.71 23.97
C SER A 21 -7.06 -6.26 23.11
N ALA A 22 -6.50 -7.19 22.33
CA ALA A 22 -5.52 -6.92 21.29
C ALA A 22 -5.84 -7.67 20.00
N TYR A 23 -5.41 -7.08 18.89
CA TYR A 23 -5.40 -7.72 17.59
C TYR A 23 -4.04 -7.52 16.94
N ALA A 24 -3.56 -8.55 16.25
CA ALA A 24 -2.29 -8.53 15.54
C ALA A 24 -2.48 -9.08 14.13
N VAL A 25 -1.72 -8.53 13.18
CA VAL A 25 -1.72 -9.00 11.78
C VAL A 25 -0.32 -9.45 11.43
N TRP A 26 -0.22 -10.70 10.94
CA TRP A 26 0.98 -11.22 10.33
C TRP A 26 0.73 -11.37 8.83
N TRP A 27 1.07 -10.33 8.07
CA TRP A 27 0.75 -10.21 6.65
C TRP A 27 1.20 -11.38 5.78
N GLU A 28 2.34 -12.01 6.11
CA GLU A 28 2.84 -13.20 5.40
C GLU A 28 1.92 -14.40 5.50
N LYS A 29 1.11 -14.49 6.57
CA LYS A 29 0.15 -15.58 6.81
C LYS A 29 -1.26 -15.27 6.33
N ILE A 30 -1.53 -14.03 5.91
CA ILE A 30 -2.85 -13.63 5.42
C ILE A 30 -2.99 -14.11 3.96
N PRO A 31 -3.97 -14.98 3.65
CA PRO A 31 -4.25 -15.37 2.28
C PRO A 31 -4.53 -14.15 1.40
N TYR A 32 -4.15 -14.21 0.12
CA TYR A 32 -4.23 -13.11 -0.85
C TYR A 32 -3.28 -11.91 -0.60
N SER A 33 -2.77 -11.71 0.62
CA SER A 33 -1.70 -10.74 0.90
C SER A 33 -0.31 -11.35 0.77
N LEU A 34 -0.06 -12.48 1.46
CA LEU A 34 1.22 -13.21 1.44
C LEU A 34 2.46 -12.34 1.72
N GLY A 35 2.27 -11.22 2.41
CA GLY A 35 3.29 -10.19 2.63
C GLY A 35 2.65 -8.82 2.84
N ALA A 36 3.37 -7.92 3.52
CA ALA A 36 2.89 -6.56 3.78
C ALA A 36 3.05 -5.66 2.55
N TYR A 37 4.15 -5.84 1.80
CA TYR A 37 4.47 -5.10 0.59
C TYR A 37 5.55 -5.85 -0.20
N GLY A 38 5.62 -5.59 -1.51
CA GLY A 38 6.69 -6.11 -2.36
C GLY A 38 7.99 -5.31 -2.20
N ARG A 39 9.13 -5.94 -2.53
CA ARG A 39 10.40 -5.23 -2.66
C ARG A 39 10.36 -4.30 -3.88
N THR A 40 10.91 -3.09 -3.75
CA THR A 40 11.06 -2.17 -4.90
C THR A 40 11.88 -2.86 -6.00
N PRO A 41 11.33 -3.04 -7.22
CA PRO A 41 12.07 -3.65 -8.32
C PRO A 41 13.25 -2.78 -8.76
N ALA A 42 14.24 -3.39 -9.40
CA ALA A 42 15.26 -2.62 -10.11
C ALA A 42 14.60 -1.72 -11.18
N PRO A 43 15.12 -0.52 -11.49
CA PRO A 43 14.46 0.42 -12.38
C PRO A 43 14.11 -0.16 -13.76
N SER A 44 14.97 -1.02 -14.32
CA SER A 44 14.71 -1.71 -15.60
C SER A 44 13.50 -2.65 -15.52
N LEU A 45 13.39 -3.41 -14.44
CA LEU A 45 12.27 -4.32 -14.19
C LEU A 45 10.98 -3.55 -13.90
N LEU A 46 11.07 -2.43 -13.18
CA LEU A 46 9.92 -1.56 -12.94
C LEU A 46 9.39 -0.94 -14.24
N ALA A 47 10.30 -0.50 -15.13
CA ALA A 47 9.93 0.01 -16.44
C ALA A 47 9.29 -1.06 -17.33
N GLN A 48 9.73 -2.31 -17.22
CA GLN A 48 9.11 -3.44 -17.91
C GLN A 48 7.72 -3.76 -17.33
N LEU A 49 7.59 -3.82 -16.01
CA LEU A 49 6.33 -4.11 -15.31
C LEU A 49 5.25 -3.06 -15.58
N GLY A 50 5.64 -1.81 -15.85
CA GLY A 50 4.72 -0.74 -16.23
C GLY A 50 4.23 -0.79 -17.67
N LYS A 51 4.69 -1.74 -18.50
CA LYS A 51 4.21 -1.91 -19.87
C LYS A 51 3.00 -2.86 -19.91
N PRO A 52 2.01 -2.61 -20.77
CA PRO A 52 0.96 -3.58 -21.04
C PRO A 52 1.53 -4.85 -21.66
N ASP A 53 0.99 -6.00 -21.26
CA ASP A 53 1.13 -7.28 -21.96
C ASP A 53 -0.20 -7.62 -22.64
N GLY A 54 -0.33 -7.27 -23.92
CA GLY A 54 -1.58 -7.39 -24.66
C GLY A 54 -2.70 -6.54 -24.04
N ARG A 55 -3.68 -7.22 -23.41
CA ARG A 55 -4.82 -6.59 -22.71
C ARG A 55 -4.65 -6.57 -21.18
N ILE A 56 -3.49 -6.95 -20.68
CA ILE A 56 -3.19 -7.03 -19.24
C ILE A 56 -2.30 -5.86 -18.87
N ASP A 57 -2.72 -5.12 -17.86
CA ASP A 57 -2.01 -3.96 -17.32
C ASP A 57 -1.87 -4.11 -15.79
N VAL A 58 -0.74 -3.65 -15.22
CA VAL A 58 -0.48 -3.73 -13.77
C VAL A 58 -0.37 -2.32 -13.19
N GLY A 59 -1.35 -1.92 -12.38
CA GLY A 59 -1.45 -0.60 -11.77
C GLY A 59 -1.54 -0.64 -10.25
N CYS A 60 -0.59 -1.28 -9.57
CA CYS A 60 -0.60 -1.44 -8.11
C CYS A 60 0.68 -0.90 -7.45
N ALA A 61 0.73 -0.87 -6.11
CA ALA A 61 1.87 -0.34 -5.37
C ALA A 61 3.18 -1.07 -5.69
N GLY A 62 3.14 -2.39 -5.92
CA GLY A 62 4.30 -3.18 -6.37
C GLY A 62 4.86 -2.76 -7.73
N ALA A 63 4.04 -2.13 -8.59
CA ALA A 63 4.44 -1.54 -9.86
C ALA A 63 4.79 -0.04 -9.74
N SER A 64 5.26 0.38 -8.56
CA SER A 64 5.69 1.74 -8.28
C SER A 64 7.06 1.79 -7.60
N GLN A 65 7.64 2.98 -7.51
CA GLN A 65 8.85 3.20 -6.72
C GLN A 65 8.59 3.21 -5.20
N ARG A 66 7.32 3.14 -4.77
CA ARG A 66 6.89 3.29 -3.37
C ARG A 66 5.96 2.12 -2.96
N PRO A 67 6.43 0.86 -2.97
CA PRO A 67 5.56 -0.32 -2.85
C PRO A 67 4.88 -0.52 -1.48
N ALA A 68 5.35 0.15 -0.43
CA ALA A 68 4.74 0.13 0.90
C ALA A 68 3.80 1.32 1.16
N TRP A 69 3.55 2.16 0.15
CA TRP A 69 2.72 3.36 0.27
C TRP A 69 1.51 3.29 -0.67
N ILE A 70 0.34 3.67 -0.16
CA ILE A 70 -0.89 3.79 -0.96
C ILE A 70 -0.67 4.75 -2.14
N GLU A 71 0.09 5.83 -1.93
CA GLU A 71 0.48 6.78 -2.98
C GLU A 71 1.14 6.09 -4.18
N GLY A 72 2.02 5.12 -3.93
CA GLY A 72 2.65 4.34 -5.00
C GLY A 72 1.63 3.57 -5.83
N GLY A 73 0.63 2.99 -5.16
CA GLY A 73 -0.49 2.30 -5.80
C GLY A 73 -1.36 3.24 -6.64
N ILE A 74 -1.73 4.40 -6.09
CA ILE A 74 -2.55 5.39 -6.79
C ILE A 74 -1.82 5.91 -8.04
N GLN A 75 -0.54 6.28 -7.91
CA GLN A 75 0.25 6.75 -9.04
C GLN A 75 0.40 5.68 -10.13
N ALA A 76 0.61 4.42 -9.75
CA ALA A 76 0.70 3.32 -10.71
C ALA A 76 -0.63 3.09 -11.43
N ALA A 77 -1.74 3.04 -10.69
CA ALA A 77 -3.08 2.91 -11.25
C ALA A 77 -3.40 4.05 -12.23
N TRP A 78 -3.07 5.29 -11.88
CA TRP A 78 -3.31 6.45 -12.74
C TRP A 78 -2.54 6.35 -14.06
N ARG A 79 -1.24 6.03 -14.01
CA ARG A 79 -0.43 5.83 -15.23
C ARG A 79 -1.01 4.73 -16.14
N THR A 80 -1.51 3.64 -15.55
CA THR A 80 -2.14 2.55 -16.29
C THR A 80 -3.44 3.01 -16.98
N VAL A 81 -4.32 3.71 -16.27
CA VAL A 81 -5.59 4.21 -16.84
C VAL A 81 -5.33 5.21 -17.96
N ASP A 82 -4.35 6.10 -17.79
CA ASP A 82 -3.95 7.09 -18.79
C ASP A 82 -3.44 6.40 -20.07
N ALA A 83 -2.52 5.44 -19.94
CA ALA A 83 -2.01 4.66 -21.06
C ALA A 83 -3.11 3.85 -21.77
N LEU A 84 -4.05 3.29 -21.01
CA LEU A 84 -5.21 2.57 -21.54
C LEU A 84 -6.13 3.51 -22.32
N HIS A 85 -6.42 4.69 -21.77
CA HIS A 85 -7.24 5.71 -22.41
C HIS A 85 -6.64 6.12 -23.75
N GLU A 86 -5.35 6.46 -23.74
CA GLU A 86 -4.58 6.80 -24.93
C GLU A 86 -4.62 5.72 -26.01
N ARG A 87 -4.48 4.45 -25.60
CA ARG A 87 -4.62 3.30 -26.52
C ARG A 87 -6.03 3.22 -27.11
N ALA A 88 -7.06 3.39 -26.29
CA ALA A 88 -8.46 3.32 -26.72
C ALA A 88 -8.82 4.44 -27.70
N MET A 89 -8.33 5.67 -27.45
CA MET A 89 -8.55 6.83 -28.32
C MET A 89 -7.86 6.65 -29.68
N ARG A 90 -6.64 6.10 -29.72
CA ARG A 90 -5.97 5.76 -30.99
C ARG A 90 -6.68 4.65 -31.77
N ALA A 91 -7.23 3.66 -31.07
CA ALA A 91 -7.98 2.57 -31.68
C ALA A 91 -9.37 2.99 -32.17
N SER A 92 -9.87 4.14 -31.68
CA SER A 92 -11.17 4.71 -32.05
C SER A 92 -10.96 6.02 -32.80
N PRO A 93 -10.44 5.99 -34.05
CA PRO A 93 -10.47 7.19 -34.89
C PRO A 93 -11.93 7.62 -35.00
N ASP A 94 -12.13 8.91 -34.78
CA ASP A 94 -13.40 9.61 -34.65
C ASP A 94 -14.58 8.94 -35.39
N ARG A 95 -15.60 8.51 -34.64
CA ARG A 95 -16.91 8.09 -35.20
C ARG A 95 -17.83 9.30 -35.45
N ARG A 96 -17.36 10.53 -35.29
CA ARG A 96 -18.07 11.73 -35.71
C ARG A 96 -17.61 12.10 -37.12
N GLY A 97 -18.21 11.42 -38.10
CA GLY A 97 -18.48 12.06 -39.39
C GLY A 97 -19.56 13.13 -39.23
#